data_AF-A0A8J7SH61-F1
#
_entry.id   AF-A0A8J7SH61-F1
#
_cell.length_a   1.000
_cell.length_b   1.000
_cell.length_c   1.000
_cell.angle_alpha   90.00
_cell.angle_beta   90.00
_cell.angle_gamma   90.00
#
_symmetry.space_group_name_H-M   'P 1'
#
loop_
_entity.id
_entity.type
_entity.pdbx_description
1 polymer ?
#
loop_
_entity_poly.entity_id
_entity_poly.type
_entity_poly.pdbx_seq_one_letter_code
_entity_poly.pdbx_strand_id
1 'polypeptide(L)'
;MFRGTICSVKPFAYLLRKLNDEVSSEVAAAEEAELLLIEANARLMRLLTWQDFELLVDLVFSSSGWRRVGVVGRTTKMIDLDLVLPTTGERALVQVKARKDNTAVEDYARRFCEANLYDRMFFVWHSGSVDPSAGDHDGIALIGPERLSRMVLDAGLSTWLCEKVS
;
A
#
# COMPACT_ATOMS: atom_id res chain seq x y z
N MET A 1 -49.08 -10.10 -30.70
CA MET A 1 -48.32 -11.36 -30.88
C MET A 1 -46.86 -11.06 -30.58
N PHE A 2 -46.34 -11.49 -29.42
CA PHE A 2 -44.98 -11.18 -28.98
C PHE A 2 -44.02 -12.23 -29.57
N ARG A 3 -43.11 -11.82 -30.47
CA ARG A 3 -42.05 -12.68 -31.00
C ARG A 3 -40.83 -12.55 -30.11
N GLY A 4 -40.65 -13.49 -29.18
CA GLY A 4 -39.42 -13.59 -28.41
C GLY A 4 -38.26 -13.98 -29.31
N THR A 5 -37.36 -13.05 -29.61
CA THR A 5 -36.05 -13.40 -30.16
C THR A 5 -35.26 -14.07 -29.05
N ILE A 6 -35.17 -15.41 -29.08
CA ILE A 6 -34.29 -16.15 -28.18
C ILE A 6 -32.86 -15.71 -28.50
N CYS A 7 -32.27 -14.91 -27.63
CA CYS A 7 -30.86 -14.53 -27.73
C CYS A 7 -30.04 -15.79 -27.48
N SER A 8 -29.44 -16.35 -28.54
CA SER A 8 -28.50 -17.46 -28.41
C SER A 8 -27.17 -16.93 -27.90
N VAL A 9 -26.92 -17.07 -26.60
CA VAL A 9 -25.66 -16.64 -25.97
C VAL A 9 -24.56 -17.62 -26.35
N LYS A 10 -23.62 -17.19 -27.20
CA LYS A 10 -22.52 -18.04 -27.72
C LYS A 10 -21.66 -18.65 -26.60
N PRO A 11 -21.24 -17.91 -25.55
CA PRO A 11 -20.49 -18.49 -24.44
C PRO A 11 -21.42 -18.90 -23.28
N PHE A 12 -22.40 -19.77 -23.54
CA PHE A 12 -23.39 -20.19 -22.54
C PHE A 12 -22.75 -20.74 -21.25
N ALA A 13 -21.65 -21.50 -21.36
CA ALA A 13 -20.92 -22.03 -20.22
C ALA A 13 -20.20 -20.95 -19.38
N TYR A 14 -19.82 -19.82 -19.98
CA TYR A 14 -19.30 -18.66 -19.23
C TYR A 14 -20.43 -17.93 -18.51
N LEU A 15 -21.58 -17.75 -19.18
CA LEU A 15 -22.78 -17.15 -18.59
C LEU A 15 -23.25 -17.95 -17.37
N LEU A 16 -23.33 -19.27 -17.51
CA LEU A 16 -23.79 -20.16 -16.43
C LEU A 16 -22.84 -20.10 -15.22
N ARG A 17 -21.51 -20.11 -15.45
CA ARG A 17 -20.52 -19.92 -14.38
C ARG A 17 -20.70 -18.58 -13.66
N LYS A 18 -20.86 -17.48 -14.41
CA LYS A 18 -21.10 -16.15 -13.80
C LYS A 18 -22.42 -16.06 -13.05
N LEU A 19 -23.48 -16.71 -13.54
CA LEU A 19 -24.77 -16.77 -12.84
C LEU A 19 -24.70 -17.58 -11.54
N ASN A 20 -23.85 -18.60 -11.51
CA ASN A 20 -23.61 -19.45 -10.34
C ASN A 20 -22.52 -18.92 -9.40
N ASP A 21 -21.95 -17.74 -9.69
CA ASP A 21 -20.79 -17.18 -8.98
C ASP A 21 -19.55 -18.11 -8.95
N GLU A 22 -19.42 -18.95 -9.98
CA GLU A 22 -18.31 -19.87 -10.16
C GLU A 22 -17.12 -19.13 -10.77
N VAL A 23 -16.08 -18.92 -9.96
CA VAL A 23 -14.77 -18.42 -10.41
C VAL A 23 -14.10 -19.47 -11.29
N SER A 24 -13.44 -19.04 -12.36
CA SER A 24 -12.66 -19.97 -13.21
C SER A 24 -11.51 -20.55 -12.39
N SER A 25 -11.21 -21.84 -12.57
CA SER A 25 -10.07 -22.50 -11.90
C SER A 25 -8.75 -21.75 -12.08
N GLU A 26 -8.54 -21.14 -13.23
CA GLU A 26 -7.37 -20.35 -13.58
C GLU A 26 -7.30 -19.03 -12.80
N VAL A 27 -8.46 -18.41 -12.55
CA VAL A 27 -8.53 -17.17 -11.75
C VAL A 27 -8.29 -17.49 -10.28
N ALA A 28 -8.92 -18.56 -9.76
CA ALA A 28 -8.69 -19.01 -8.38
C ALA A 28 -7.21 -19.36 -8.13
N ALA A 29 -6.57 -20.06 -9.09
CA ALA A 29 -5.14 -20.37 -9.01
C ALA A 29 -4.25 -19.10 -9.03
N ALA A 30 -4.63 -18.09 -9.82
CA ALA A 30 -3.91 -16.82 -9.85
C ALA A 30 -4.05 -16.04 -8.53
N GLU A 31 -5.27 -15.98 -7.98
CA GLU A 31 -5.53 -15.33 -6.68
C GLU A 31 -4.75 -16.01 -5.54
N GLU A 32 -4.69 -17.34 -5.53
CA GLU A 32 -3.90 -18.09 -4.55
C GLU A 32 -2.39 -17.80 -4.69
N ALA A 33 -1.87 -17.79 -5.91
CA ALA A 33 -0.47 -17.45 -6.17
C ALA A 33 -0.14 -16.00 -5.77
N GLU A 34 -1.07 -15.07 -5.98
CA GLU A 34 -0.96 -13.67 -5.55
C GLU A 34 -0.81 -13.58 -4.03
N LEU A 35 -1.66 -14.27 -3.27
CA LEU A 35 -1.61 -14.30 -1.81
C LEU A 35 -0.27 -14.86 -1.31
N LEU A 36 0.20 -15.96 -1.90
CA LEU A 36 1.49 -16.55 -1.56
C LEU A 36 2.66 -15.59 -1.82
N LEU A 37 2.60 -14.81 -2.91
CA LEU A 37 3.62 -13.83 -3.24
C LEU A 37 3.58 -12.63 -2.27
N ILE A 38 2.40 -12.15 -1.89
CA ILE A 38 2.24 -11.10 -0.88
C ILE A 38 2.85 -11.55 0.45
N GLU A 39 2.57 -12.77 0.90
CA GLU A 39 3.17 -13.31 2.12
C GLU A 39 4.69 -13.46 2.02
N ALA A 40 5.21 -13.88 0.86
CA ALA A 40 6.65 -13.97 0.62
C ALA A 40 7.31 -12.59 0.68
N ASN A 41 6.74 -11.59 0.00
CA ASN A 41 7.20 -10.20 0.05
C ASN A 41 7.24 -9.68 1.50
N ALA A 42 6.20 -9.96 2.29
CA ALA A 42 6.14 -9.56 3.70
C ALA A 42 7.27 -10.18 4.55
N ARG A 43 7.77 -11.36 4.18
CA ARG A 43 8.93 -11.99 4.82
C ARG A 43 10.24 -11.36 4.35
N LEU A 44 10.40 -11.14 3.04
CA LEU A 44 11.61 -10.53 2.47
C LEU A 44 11.82 -9.10 3.00
N MET A 45 10.75 -8.31 3.13
CA MET A 45 10.81 -6.95 3.69
C MET A 45 11.38 -6.92 5.11
N ARG A 46 11.24 -7.99 5.91
CA ARG A 46 11.83 -8.06 7.26
C ARG A 46 13.34 -8.25 7.27
N LEU A 47 13.91 -8.68 6.14
CA LEU A 47 15.37 -8.86 5.98
C LEU A 47 16.07 -7.58 5.55
N LEU A 48 15.31 -6.55 5.11
CA LEU A 48 15.87 -5.30 4.67
C LEU A 48 16.52 -4.54 5.82
N THR A 49 17.61 -3.82 5.49
CA THR A 49 18.14 -2.80 6.38
C THR A 49 17.14 -1.65 6.51
N TRP A 50 17.27 -0.84 7.55
CA TRP A 50 16.41 0.34 7.73
C TRP A 50 16.48 1.29 6.51
N GLN A 51 17.67 1.47 5.91
CA GLN A 51 17.86 2.33 4.73
C GLN A 51 17.19 1.75 3.48
N ASP A 52 17.34 0.44 3.24
CA ASP A 52 16.69 -0.21 2.09
C ASP A 52 15.16 -0.25 2.26
N PHE A 53 14.67 -0.34 3.49
CA PHE A 53 13.24 -0.27 3.77
C PHE A 53 12.67 1.13 3.46
N GLU A 54 13.35 2.21 3.87
CA GLU A 54 12.97 3.57 3.47
C GLU A 54 12.95 3.74 1.96
N LEU A 55 13.97 3.20 1.27
CA LEU A 55 14.04 3.22 -0.19
C LEU A 55 12.89 2.45 -0.82
N LEU A 56 12.54 1.26 -0.30
CA LEU A 56 11.39 0.49 -0.78
C LEU A 56 10.10 1.32 -0.66
N VAL A 57 9.89 1.98 0.47
CA VAL A 57 8.72 2.82 0.70
C VAL A 57 8.71 3.98 -0.30
N ASP A 58 9.84 4.66 -0.52
CA ASP A 58 9.95 5.74 -1.51
C ASP A 58 9.63 5.25 -2.94
N LEU A 59 10.12 4.07 -3.33
CA LEU A 59 9.82 3.45 -4.63
C LEU A 59 8.33 3.12 -4.79
N VAL A 60 7.71 2.55 -3.76
CA VAL A 60 6.27 2.24 -3.75
C VAL A 60 5.44 3.52 -3.92
N PHE A 61 5.73 4.57 -3.17
CA PHE A 61 5.01 5.85 -3.30
C PHE A 61 5.26 6.51 -4.66
N SER A 62 6.49 6.46 -5.16
CA SER A 62 6.85 6.98 -6.48
C SER A 62 6.09 6.29 -7.61
N SER A 63 5.94 4.96 -7.54
CA SER A 63 5.15 4.19 -8.50
C SER A 63 3.66 4.56 -8.49
N SER A 64 3.15 5.02 -7.35
CA SER A 64 1.77 5.47 -7.17
C SER A 64 1.53 6.93 -7.62
N GLY A 65 2.55 7.59 -8.19
CA GLY A 65 2.45 8.95 -8.73
C GLY A 65 2.80 10.06 -7.73
N TRP A 66 3.11 9.72 -6.48
CA TRP A 66 3.65 10.69 -5.53
C TRP A 66 5.07 11.09 -5.93
N ARG A 67 5.43 12.34 -5.72
CA ARG A 67 6.79 12.84 -5.96
C ARG A 67 7.40 13.33 -4.68
N ARG A 68 8.64 12.92 -4.43
CA ARG A 68 9.43 13.42 -3.31
C ARG A 68 9.75 14.89 -3.48
N VAL A 69 9.42 15.69 -2.47
CA VAL A 69 9.79 17.11 -2.40
C VAL A 69 11.08 17.19 -1.58
N GLY A 70 12.18 17.60 -2.21
CA GLY A 70 13.42 17.88 -1.48
C GLY A 70 13.18 19.01 -0.48
N VAL A 71 13.58 18.83 0.78
CA VAL A 71 13.38 19.81 1.87
C VAL A 71 14.11 21.11 1.53
N VAL A 72 13.43 22.08 0.92
CA VAL A 72 13.95 23.43 0.76
C VAL A 72 13.66 24.20 2.04
N GLY A 73 14.59 24.13 2.98
CA GLY A 73 14.87 25.27 3.87
C GLY A 73 14.35 25.28 5.30
N ARG A 74 13.90 24.18 5.93
CA ARG A 74 13.70 24.16 7.39
C ARG A 74 14.10 22.84 8.04
N THR A 75 14.79 22.98 9.17
CA THR A 75 15.17 21.95 10.15
C THR A 75 13.94 21.19 10.64
N THR A 76 13.80 19.90 10.32
CA THR A 76 13.06 18.96 11.19
C THR A 76 13.60 17.55 11.00
N LYS A 77 14.42 17.09 11.96
CA LYS A 77 15.04 15.75 12.03
C LYS A 77 14.02 14.59 12.22
N MET A 78 12.74 14.76 11.87
CA MET A 78 11.67 13.82 12.22
C MET A 78 10.69 13.54 11.07
N ILE A 79 11.12 13.76 9.83
CA ILE A 79 10.32 13.47 8.63
C ILE A 79 11.19 12.59 7.75
N ASP A 80 10.75 11.36 7.47
CA ASP A 80 11.52 10.44 6.64
C ASP A 80 11.29 10.75 5.15
N LEU A 81 10.02 11.00 4.74
CA LEU A 81 9.68 11.45 3.38
C LEU A 81 8.62 12.56 3.39
N ASP A 82 8.84 13.57 2.53
CA ASP A 82 7.87 14.61 2.17
C ASP A 82 7.46 14.40 0.71
N LEU A 83 6.17 14.18 0.47
CA LEU A 83 5.62 13.79 -0.82
C LEU A 83 4.57 14.80 -1.28
N VAL A 84 4.49 15.02 -2.59
CA VAL A 84 3.39 15.76 -3.23
C VAL A 84 2.77 14.92 -4.34
N LEU A 85 1.44 14.89 -4.40
CA LEU A 85 0.70 14.31 -5.51
C LEU A 85 0.50 15.40 -6.58
N PRO A 86 1.16 15.33 -7.75
CA PRO A 86 1.15 16.42 -8.72
C PRO A 86 -0.21 16.70 -9.36
N THR A 87 -1.11 15.71 -9.35
CA THR A 87 -2.43 15.81 -9.98
C THR A 87 -3.41 16.63 -9.14
N THR A 88 -3.29 16.58 -7.82
CA THR A 88 -4.18 17.28 -6.88
C THR A 88 -3.48 18.42 -6.12
N GLY A 89 -2.14 18.42 -6.11
CA GLY A 89 -1.33 19.33 -5.29
C GLY A 89 -1.23 18.91 -3.81
N GLU A 90 -1.82 17.77 -3.46
CA GLU A 90 -1.90 17.25 -2.11
C GLU A 90 -0.52 16.91 -1.55
N ARG A 91 -0.24 17.33 -0.32
CA ARG A 91 1.03 17.07 0.38
C ARG A 91 0.85 15.99 1.42
N ALA A 92 1.72 14.99 1.36
CA ALA A 92 1.74 13.91 2.32
C ALA A 92 3.07 13.79 3.04
N LEU A 93 2.98 13.51 4.32
CA LEU A 93 4.10 13.16 5.17
C LEU A 93 4.19 11.63 5.30
N VAL A 94 5.36 11.04 5.15
CA VAL A 94 5.56 9.61 5.46
C VAL A 94 6.53 9.44 6.62
N GLN A 95 6.11 8.64 7.60
CA GLN A 95 6.97 8.16 8.67
C GLN A 95 7.15 6.65 8.54
N VAL A 96 8.40 6.22 8.48
CA VAL A 96 8.83 4.83 8.36
C VAL A 96 9.37 4.36 9.71
N LYS A 97 8.82 3.27 10.25
CA LYS A 97 9.31 2.66 11.49
C LYS A 97 9.56 1.16 11.32
N ALA A 98 10.70 0.69 11.82
CA ALA A 98 11.05 -0.72 11.77
C ALA A 98 10.23 -1.60 12.72
N ARG A 99 9.74 -1.04 13.84
CA ARG A 99 9.01 -1.77 14.88
C ARG A 99 7.89 -0.93 15.49
N LYS A 100 6.79 -1.59 15.84
CA LYS A 100 5.63 -1.03 16.56
C LYS A 100 6.05 -0.24 17.81
N ASP A 101 5.63 1.02 17.87
CA ASP A 101 5.52 1.79 19.09
C ASP A 101 4.19 2.56 19.05
N ASN A 102 3.21 2.11 19.84
CA ASN A 102 1.88 2.74 19.87
C ASN A 102 1.95 4.18 20.40
N THR A 103 2.87 4.48 21.32
CA THR A 103 3.05 5.84 21.84
C THR A 103 3.55 6.78 20.76
N ALA A 104 4.34 6.26 19.82
CA ALA A 104 4.82 7.03 18.70
C ALA A 104 3.67 7.46 17.76
N VAL A 105 2.73 6.57 17.44
CA VAL A 105 1.63 6.86 16.50
C VAL A 105 0.77 8.03 17.00
N GLU A 106 0.37 8.02 18.27
CA GLU A 106 -0.44 9.09 18.87
C GLU A 106 0.32 10.42 18.95
N ASP A 107 1.62 10.39 19.27
CA ASP A 107 2.45 11.60 19.30
C ASP A 107 2.66 12.19 17.90
N TYR A 108 2.81 11.35 16.86
CA TYR A 108 2.88 11.82 15.47
C TYR A 108 1.53 12.35 15.00
N ALA A 109 0.42 11.68 15.34
CA ALA A 109 -0.93 12.14 15.02
C ALA A 109 -1.22 13.53 15.61
N ARG A 110 -0.86 13.74 16.89
CA ARG A 110 -1.00 15.04 17.55
C ARG A 110 -0.21 16.13 16.83
N ARG A 111 1.04 15.85 16.48
CA ARG A 111 1.92 16.80 15.79
C ARG A 111 1.50 17.09 14.36
N PHE A 112 0.93 16.09 13.67
CA PHE A 112 0.31 16.28 12.35
C PHE A 112 -0.85 17.27 12.44
N CYS A 113 -1.77 17.06 13.39
CA CYS A 113 -2.89 17.97 13.64
C CYS A 113 -2.43 19.38 14.04
N GLU A 114 -1.36 19.51 14.82
CA GLU A 114 -0.79 20.81 15.23
C GLU A 114 -0.10 21.56 14.10
N ALA A 115 0.55 20.84 13.17
CA ALA A 115 1.30 21.47 12.08
C ALA A 115 0.38 22.08 11.02
N ASN A 116 -0.72 21.41 10.66
CA ASN A 116 -1.67 21.83 9.60
C ASN A 116 -0.98 22.24 8.27
N LEU A 117 0.16 21.60 7.95
CA LEU A 117 0.98 21.87 6.76
C LEU A 117 0.81 20.79 5.67
N TYR A 118 0.20 19.66 6.03
CA TYR A 118 0.11 18.46 5.21
C TYR A 118 -1.34 18.00 5.17
N ASP A 119 -1.79 17.55 4.01
CA ASP A 119 -3.15 17.04 3.81
C ASP A 119 -3.29 15.60 4.31
N ARG A 120 -2.20 14.82 4.23
CA ARG A 120 -2.18 13.42 4.67
C ARG A 120 -0.90 13.03 5.39
N MET A 121 -1.02 12.03 6.26
CA MET A 121 0.12 11.36 6.88
C MET A 121 0.03 9.85 6.64
N PHE A 122 1.11 9.25 6.17
CA PHE A 122 1.27 7.81 6.04
C PHE A 122 2.22 7.30 7.12
N PHE A 123 1.74 6.37 7.93
CA PHE A 123 2.57 5.68 8.92
C PHE A 123 2.83 4.25 8.42
N VAL A 124 4.10 3.93 8.18
CA VAL A 124 4.51 2.70 7.49
C VAL A 124 5.42 1.86 8.39
N TRP A 125 5.11 0.56 8.51
CA TRP A 125 5.95 -0.37 9.28
C TRP A 125 6.00 -1.77 8.66
N HIS A 126 7.07 -2.51 8.94
CA HIS A 126 7.24 -3.88 8.43
C HIS A 126 7.26 -4.98 9.50
N SER A 127 7.36 -4.64 10.80
CA SER A 127 7.36 -5.62 11.89
C SER A 127 6.43 -5.22 13.04
N GLY A 128 5.58 -6.17 13.45
CA GLY A 128 4.58 -6.01 14.52
C GLY A 128 3.19 -5.66 14.01
N SER A 129 2.19 -5.67 14.91
CA SER A 129 0.79 -5.34 14.60
C SER A 129 0.41 -4.02 15.26
N VAL A 130 -0.05 -3.01 14.52
CA VAL A 130 -0.60 -1.77 15.10
C VAL A 130 -2.10 -1.98 15.38
N ASP A 131 -2.61 -1.38 16.45
CA ASP A 131 -4.05 -1.36 16.69
C ASP A 131 -4.72 -0.45 15.62
N PRO A 132 -5.66 -0.96 14.80
CA PRO A 132 -6.33 -0.15 13.79
C PRO A 132 -6.96 1.13 14.34
N SER A 133 -7.36 1.13 15.62
CA SER A 133 -7.97 2.31 16.26
C SER A 133 -6.99 3.48 16.47
N ALA A 134 -5.67 3.24 16.39
CA ALA A 134 -4.66 4.30 16.50
C ALA A 134 -4.59 5.22 15.25
N GLY A 135 -5.26 4.82 14.16
CA GLY A 135 -5.32 5.56 12.90
C GLY A 135 -6.66 6.26 12.66
N ASP A 136 -7.54 6.33 13.66
CA ASP A 136 -8.93 6.85 13.50
C ASP A 136 -9.00 8.39 13.43
N HIS A 137 -7.92 9.03 12.98
CA HIS A 137 -7.82 10.46 12.80
C HIS A 137 -7.90 10.80 11.31
N ASP A 138 -8.67 11.84 10.99
CA ASP A 138 -8.84 12.30 9.62
C ASP A 138 -7.49 12.68 9.00
N GLY A 139 -7.19 12.17 7.81
CA GLY A 139 -5.93 12.37 7.12
C GLY A 139 -4.78 11.42 7.48
N ILE A 140 -4.90 10.53 8.48
CA ILE A 140 -3.85 9.55 8.83
C ILE A 140 -4.15 8.18 8.23
N ALA A 141 -3.18 7.63 7.49
CA ALA A 141 -3.27 6.31 6.87
C ALA A 141 -2.19 5.37 7.43
N LEU A 142 -2.64 4.29 8.07
CA LEU A 142 -1.78 3.22 8.55
C LEU A 142 -1.49 2.20 7.44
N ILE A 143 -0.22 1.90 7.22
CA ILE A 143 0.25 0.92 6.22
C ILE A 143 1.12 -0.12 6.92
N GLY A 144 0.50 -1.25 7.24
CA GLY A 144 1.17 -2.42 7.81
C GLY A 144 1.84 -3.33 6.77
N PRO A 145 2.51 -4.40 7.22
CA PRO A 145 3.31 -5.27 6.37
C PRO A 145 2.51 -5.96 5.27
N GLU A 146 1.28 -6.40 5.54
CA GLU A 146 0.43 -7.06 4.53
C GLU A 146 0.00 -6.06 3.45
N ARG A 147 -0.43 -4.86 3.87
CA ARG A 147 -0.83 -3.79 2.94
C ARG A 147 0.35 -3.32 2.10
N LEU A 148 1.51 -3.08 2.73
CA LEU A 148 2.71 -2.68 2.01
C LEU A 148 3.17 -3.76 1.04
N SER A 149 3.09 -5.04 1.41
CA SER A 149 3.47 -6.15 0.52
C SER A 149 2.58 -6.25 -0.72
N ARG A 150 1.29 -5.95 -0.58
CA ARG A 150 0.37 -5.79 -1.72
C ARG A 150 0.79 -4.61 -2.59
N MET A 151 1.10 -3.45 -1.99
CA MET A 151 1.58 -2.29 -2.75
C MET A 151 2.91 -2.57 -3.48
N VAL A 152 3.81 -3.38 -2.91
CA VAL A 152 5.05 -3.83 -3.55
C VAL A 152 4.74 -4.68 -4.78
N LEU A 153 3.75 -5.57 -4.68
CA LEU A 153 3.30 -6.37 -5.82
C LEU A 153 2.71 -5.50 -6.93
N ASP A 154 1.79 -4.60 -6.57
CA ASP A 154 1.12 -3.68 -7.50
C ASP A 154 2.13 -2.74 -8.20
N ALA A 155 3.18 -2.34 -7.48
CA ALA A 155 4.29 -1.53 -8.00
C ALA A 155 5.28 -2.32 -8.87
N GLY A 156 5.15 -3.65 -8.96
CA GLY A 156 6.09 -4.52 -9.69
C GLY A 156 7.48 -4.62 -9.04
N LEU A 157 7.59 -4.40 -7.72
CA LEU A 157 8.85 -4.33 -7.00
C LEU A 157 9.30 -5.67 -6.38
N SER A 158 8.57 -6.77 -6.59
CA SER A 158 8.91 -8.09 -6.05
C SER A 158 10.31 -8.56 -6.46
N THR A 159 10.72 -8.34 -7.72
CA THR A 159 12.08 -8.70 -8.18
C THR A 159 13.16 -7.86 -7.51
N TRP A 160 12.95 -6.55 -7.42
CA TRP A 160 13.87 -5.64 -6.72
C TRP A 160 14.07 -6.08 -5.26
N LEU A 161 12.98 -6.48 -4.60
CA LEU A 161 13.01 -6.93 -3.21
C LEU A 161 13.88 -8.19 -3.05
N CYS A 162 13.76 -9.15 -3.97
CA CYS A 162 14.62 -10.34 -3.99
C CYS A 162 16.09 -10.00 -4.23
N GLU A 163 16.39 -9.13 -5.20
CA GLU A 163 17.77 -8.71 -5.51
C GLU A 163 18.43 -7.98 -4.35
N LYS A 164 17.65 -7.25 -3.56
CA LYS A 164 18.18 -6.46 -2.44
C LYS A 164 18.54 -7.28 -1.21
N VAL A 165 17.87 -8.41 -0.99
CA VAL A 165 18.09 -9.28 0.18
C VAL A 165 19.00 -10.48 -0.13
N SER A 166 19.37 -10.67 -1.40
CA SER A 166 20.30 -11.71 -1.85
C SER A 166 21.76 -11.31 -1.63
#